data_AF-A0A5K7Z8T0-F1
#
_entry.id   AF-A0A5K7Z8T0-F1
#
_cell.length_a   1.000
_cell.length_b   1.000
_cell.length_c   1.000
_cell.angle_alpha   90.00
_cell.angle_beta   90.00
_cell.angle_gamma   90.00
#
_symmetry.space_group_name_H-M   'P 1'
#
loop_
_entity.id
_entity.type
_entity.pdbx_description
1 polymer ?
#
loop_
_entity_poly.entity_id
_entity_poly.type
_entity_poly.pdbx_seq_one_letter_code
_entity_poly.pdbx_strand_id
1 'polypeptide(L)'
;MKKAAVLIRDPEQQYEGLRTSLGLLLEDTEVQMFVLHHEIAHMDEAYRDNMEFIDEMEGERFSNNSANVEKYGFKHVTLADVAKMVSTADVVIPF
;
A
#
# COMPACT_ATOMS: atom_id res chain seq x y z
N MET A 1 0.18 -3.69 -18.78
CA MET A 1 -0.40 -3.06 -17.58
C MET A 1 0.65 -2.15 -16.98
N LYS A 2 0.33 -0.92 -16.60
CA LYS A 2 1.28 -0.07 -15.86
C LYS A 2 1.40 -0.57 -14.44
N LYS A 3 2.57 -0.40 -13.82
CA LYS A 3 2.82 -0.71 -12.41
C LYS A 3 3.02 0.56 -11.60
N ALA A 4 2.26 0.70 -10.53
CA ALA A 4 2.36 1.81 -9.59
C ALA A 4 2.88 1.34 -8.23
N ALA A 5 3.88 2.06 -7.72
CA ALA A 5 4.31 1.96 -6.33
C ALA A 5 3.75 3.15 -5.55
N VAL A 6 2.83 2.89 -4.62
CA VAL A 6 2.25 3.91 -3.74
C VAL A 6 2.97 3.83 -2.40
N LEU A 7 3.76 4.85 -2.06
CA LEU A 7 4.62 4.88 -0.88
C LEU A 7 4.01 5.77 0.20
N ILE A 8 3.49 5.17 1.27
CA ILE A 8 2.86 5.86 2.39
C ILE A 8 3.83 5.87 3.56
N ARG A 9 4.34 7.04 3.92
CA ARG A 9 5.24 7.28 5.06
C ARG A 9 4.62 8.21 6.10
N ASP A 10 3.71 9.09 5.67
CA ASP A 10 2.99 10.00 6.54
C ASP A 10 1.68 9.36 7.03
N PRO A 11 1.53 9.11 8.36
CA PRO A 11 0.30 8.55 8.92
C PRO A 11 -0.95 9.40 8.62
N GLU A 12 -0.79 10.72 8.48
CA GLU A 12 -1.89 11.64 8.20
C GLU A 12 -2.41 11.55 6.75
N GLN A 13 -1.62 10.96 5.85
CA GLN A 13 -1.97 10.77 4.43
C GLN A 13 -2.24 9.30 4.07
N GLN A 14 -2.33 8.41 5.07
CA GLN A 14 -2.50 6.97 4.81
C GLN A 14 -3.80 6.66 4.05
N TYR A 15 -4.86 7.43 4.29
CA TYR A 15 -6.16 7.19 3.67
C TYR A 15 -6.18 7.64 2.21
N GLU A 16 -5.50 8.75 1.90
CA GLU A 16 -5.26 9.25 0.56
C GLU A 16 -4.45 8.23 -0.25
N GLY A 17 -3.40 7.66 0.34
CA GLY A 17 -2.61 6.61 -0.28
C GLY A 17 -3.41 5.33 -0.55
N LEU A 18 -4.25 4.89 0.40
CA LEU A 18 -5.15 3.75 0.22
C LEU A 18 -6.17 3.99 -0.90
N ARG A 19 -6.87 5.14 -0.88
CA ARG A 19 -7.87 5.47 -1.91
C ARG A 19 -7.25 5.65 -3.29
N THR A 20 -6.04 6.20 -3.36
CA THR A 20 -5.27 6.29 -4.61
C THR A 20 -4.95 4.91 -5.16
N SER A 21 -4.55 3.97 -4.30
CA SER A 21 -4.29 2.58 -4.66
C SER A 21 -5.53 1.92 -5.27
N LEU A 22 -6.70 2.09 -4.66
CA LEU A 22 -7.98 1.58 -5.22
C LEU A 22 -8.34 2.21 -6.56
N GLY A 23 -8.21 3.54 -6.67
CA GLY A 23 -8.49 4.25 -7.92
C GLY A 23 -7.62 3.76 -9.09
N LEU A 24 -6.35 3.45 -8.82
CA LEU A 24 -5.43 2.89 -9.81
C LEU A 24 -5.82 1.47 -10.23
N LEU A 25 -6.24 0.62 -9.28
CA LEU A 25 -6.73 -0.73 -9.60
C LEU A 25 -7.97 -0.68 -10.50
N LEU A 26 -8.88 0.26 -10.27
CA LEU A 26 -10.06 0.47 -11.14
C LEU A 26 -9.68 0.88 -12.58
N GLU A 27 -8.52 1.51 -12.75
CA GLU A 27 -7.97 1.95 -14.03
C GLU A 27 -6.95 0.93 -14.61
N ASP A 28 -7.11 -0.37 -14.29
CA ASP A 28 -6.29 -1.48 -14.81
C ASP A 28 -4.77 -1.25 -14.63
N THR A 29 -4.38 -0.74 -13.46
CA THR A 29 -2.98 -0.55 -13.06
C THR A 29 -2.61 -1.55 -11.98
N GLU A 30 -1.47 -2.24 -12.14
CA GLU A 30 -0.92 -3.10 -11.09
C GLU A 30 -0.45 -2.24 -9.92
N VAL A 31 -0.95 -2.49 -8.70
CA VAL A 31 -0.64 -1.66 -7.55
C VAL A 31 0.16 -2.41 -6.49
N GLN A 32 1.28 -1.80 -6.11
CA GLN A 32 2.06 -2.15 -4.93
C GLN A 32 1.94 -1.00 -3.92
N MET A 33 1.10 -1.18 -2.91
CA MET A 33 0.89 -0.23 -1.82
C MET A 33 1.86 -0.54 -0.68
N PHE A 34 2.64 0.44 -0.24
CA PHE A 34 3.61 0.30 0.84
C PHE A 34 3.24 1.24 1.99
N VAL A 35 3.06 0.69 3.18
CA VAL A 35 2.98 1.47 4.43
C VAL A 35 4.29 1.29 5.16
N LEU A 36 5.05 2.38 5.32
CA LEU A 36 6.43 2.32 5.80
C LEU A 36 6.59 3.04 7.14
N HIS A 37 7.37 2.44 8.03
CA HIS A 37 7.84 2.95 9.32
C HIS A 37 6.79 3.05 10.43
N HIS A 38 5.52 3.23 10.10
CA HIS A 38 4.43 3.37 11.08
C HIS A 38 3.43 2.22 11.02
N GLU A 39 2.74 1.98 12.13
CA GLU A 39 1.53 1.17 12.14
C GLU A 39 0.38 1.99 11.51
N ILE A 40 -0.63 1.34 10.93
CA ILE A 40 -1.89 2.01 10.54
C ILE A 40 -2.41 2.84 11.72
N ALA A 41 -2.55 4.15 11.52
CA ALA A 41 -2.89 5.08 12.60
C ALA A 41 -4.38 5.10 12.94
N HIS A 42 -5.25 4.87 11.95
CA HIS A 42 -6.70 5.01 12.07
C HIS A 42 -7.40 3.87 11.33
N MET A 43 -7.54 2.74 12.01
CA MET A 43 -8.22 1.55 11.48
C MET A 43 -9.72 1.59 11.81
N ASP A 44 -10.46 2.44 11.09
CA ASP A 44 -11.92 2.44 11.12
C ASP A 44 -12.52 1.42 10.13
N GLU A 45 -13.85 1.32 10.10
CA GLU A 45 -14.58 0.41 9.20
C GLU A 45 -14.29 0.74 7.73
N ALA A 46 -14.34 2.02 7.36
CA ALA A 46 -14.08 2.44 5.98
C ALA A 46 -12.65 2.10 5.54
N TYR A 47 -11.64 2.30 6.38
CA TYR A 47 -10.26 1.95 6.05
C TYR A 47 -10.10 0.44 5.85
N ARG A 48 -10.72 -0.37 6.73
CA ARG A 48 -10.71 -1.83 6.64
C ARG A 48 -11.36 -2.33 5.35
N ASP A 49 -12.55 -1.85 5.04
CA ASP A 49 -13.30 -2.28 3.85
C ASP A 49 -12.50 -1.93 2.57
N ASN A 50 -11.93 -0.73 2.50
CA ASN A 50 -11.07 -0.33 1.38
C ASN A 50 -9.81 -1.20 1.29
N MET A 51 -9.24 -1.60 2.43
CA MET A 51 -8.12 -2.54 2.47
C MET A 51 -8.48 -3.92 1.96
N GLU A 52 -9.70 -4.42 2.20
CA GLU A 52 -10.19 -5.69 1.68
C GLU A 52 -10.41 -5.62 0.17
N PHE A 53 -10.96 -4.51 -0.34
CA PHE A 53 -11.09 -4.30 -1.79
C PHE A 53 -9.75 -4.31 -2.52
N ILE A 54 -8.65 -3.85 -1.91
CA ILE A 54 -7.31 -3.98 -2.52
C ILE A 54 -7.00 -5.45 -2.81
N ASP A 55 -7.26 -6.36 -1.86
CA ASP A 55 -6.97 -7.78 -2.04
C ASP A 55 -7.90 -8.43 -3.07
N GLU A 56 -9.19 -8.09 -3.05
CA GLU A 56 -10.19 -8.60 -4.01
C GLU A 56 -9.88 -8.18 -5.46
N MET A 57 -9.28 -7.00 -5.63
CA MET A 57 -8.86 -6.46 -6.92
C MET A 57 -7.42 -6.83 -7.29
N GLU A 58 -6.84 -7.82 -6.62
CA GLU A 58 -5.48 -8.34 -6.87
C GLU A 58 -4.34 -7.31 -6.65
N GLY A 59 -4.60 -6.24 -5.89
CA GLY A 59 -3.56 -5.32 -5.43
C GLY A 59 -2.73 -5.91 -4.30
N GLU A 60 -1.50 -5.42 -4.14
CA GLU A 60 -0.58 -5.91 -3.11
C GLU A 60 -0.28 -4.85 -2.04
N ARG A 61 -0.26 -5.29 -0.77
CA ARG A 61 0.02 -4.43 0.39
C ARG A 61 1.27 -4.91 1.12
N PHE A 62 2.22 -4.01 1.33
CA PHE A 62 3.52 -4.29 1.95
C PHE A 62 3.83 -3.36 3.12
N SER A 63 4.56 -3.87 4.11
CA SER A 63 4.99 -3.07 5.26
C SER A 63 6.34 -3.55 5.81
N ASN A 64 7.15 -2.61 6.28
CA ASN A 64 8.35 -2.90 7.10
C ASN A 64 8.07 -2.76 8.61
N ASN A 65 6.86 -2.37 9.00
CA ASN A 65 6.38 -2.38 10.37
C ASN A 65 5.70 -3.72 10.66
N SER A 66 6.15 -4.43 11.70
CA SER A 66 5.68 -5.78 12.04
C SER A 66 4.23 -5.80 12.51
N ALA A 67 3.74 -4.74 13.17
CA ALA A 67 2.35 -4.68 13.63
C ALA A 67 1.37 -4.73 12.46
N ASN A 68 1.69 -4.09 11.33
CA ASN A 68 0.85 -4.15 10.13
C ASN A 68 0.79 -5.56 9.52
N VAL A 69 1.91 -6.30 9.58
CA VAL A 69 2.00 -7.68 9.10
C VAL A 69 1.14 -8.59 9.99
N GLU A 70 1.32 -8.49 11.30
CA GLU A 70 0.68 -9.35 12.29
C GLU A 70 -0.83 -9.07 12.43
N LYS A 71 -1.24 -7.81 12.40
CA LYS A 71 -2.63 -7.40 12.68
C LYS A 71 -3.47 -7.20 11.43
N TYR A 72 -2.87 -6.79 10.31
CA TYR A 72 -3.60 -6.29 9.14
C TYR A 72 -3.21 -6.99 7.83
N GLY A 73 -2.44 -8.08 7.88
CA GLY A 73 -2.21 -8.96 6.73
C GLY A 73 -1.26 -8.41 5.66
N PHE A 74 -0.49 -7.35 5.97
CA PHE A 74 0.51 -6.85 5.03
C PHE A 74 1.62 -7.88 4.80
N LYS A 75 2.15 -7.94 3.58
CA LYS A 75 3.36 -8.70 3.26
C LYS A 75 4.58 -7.97 3.83
N HIS A 76 5.41 -8.68 4.61
CA HIS A 76 6.62 -8.07 5.19
C HIS A 76 7.66 -7.74 4.10
N VAL A 77 8.27 -6.56 4.17
CA VAL A 77 9.38 -6.12 3.30
C VAL A 77 10.45 -5.37 4.08
N THR A 78 11.71 -5.51 3.67
CA THR A 78 12.79 -4.60 4.12
C THR A 78 12.85 -3.36 3.22
N LEU A 79 13.54 -2.30 3.64
CA LEU A 79 13.77 -1.13 2.77
C LEU A 79 14.56 -1.47 1.51
N ALA A 80 15.43 -2.48 1.57
CA ALA A 80 16.15 -2.97 0.39
C ALA A 80 15.21 -3.67 -0.61
N ASP A 81 14.20 -4.38 -0.11
CA ASP A 81 13.18 -4.99 -0.97
C ASP A 81 12.29 -3.92 -1.60
N VAL A 82 11.85 -2.93 -0.82
CA VAL A 82 11.09 -1.76 -1.33
C VAL A 82 11.87 -1.06 -2.44
N ALA A 83 13.17 -0.78 -2.24
CA ALA A 83 14.00 -0.15 -3.26
C ALA A 83 14.03 -0.95 -4.58
N LYS A 84 14.14 -2.28 -4.50
CA LYS A 84 14.10 -3.15 -5.68
C LYS A 84 12.73 -3.10 -6.35
N MET A 85 11.65 -3.24 -5.59
CA MET A 85 10.27 -3.23 -6.13
C MET A 85 9.94 -1.89 -6.79
N VAL A 86 10.22 -0.77 -6.11
CA VAL A 86 10.02 0.59 -6.63
C VAL A 86 10.82 0.82 -7.91
N SER A 87 12.02 0.26 -8.04
CA SER A 87 12.82 0.38 -9.27
C SER A 87 12.19 -0.30 -10.50
N THR A 88 11.20 -1.18 -10.28
CA THR A 88 10.43 -1.85 -11.35
C THR A 88 9.09 -1.18 -11.65
N ALA A 89 8.69 -0.16 -10.89
CA ALA A 89 7.43 0.55 -11.09
C ALA A 89 7.56 1.60 -12.22
N ASP A 90 6.49 1.75 -13.01
CA ASP A 90 6.39 2.79 -14.03
C ASP A 90 6.09 4.17 -13.42
N VAL A 91 5.41 4.18 -12.27
CA VAL A 91 5.07 5.38 -11.51
C VAL A 91 5.27 5.16 -10.02
N VAL A 92 5.80 6.17 -9.34
CA VAL A 92 5.97 6.20 -7.89
C VAL A 92 5.19 7.38 -7.34
N ILE A 93 4.29 7.12 -6.40
CA ILE A 93 3.39 8.12 -5.83
C ILE A 93 3.66 8.20 -4.32
N PRO A 94 4.30 9.29 -3.83
CA PRO A 94 4.60 9.45 -2.42
C PRO A 94 3.46 10.12 -1.66
N PHE A 95 3.18 9.60 -0.47
CA PHE A 95 2.31 10.14 0.57
C PHE A 95 3.08 10.22 1.90
#